data_AF-A0ABD0QZX6-F1
#
_entry.id   AF-A0ABD0QZX6-F1
#
_cell.length_a   1.000
_cell.length_b   1.000
_cell.length_c   1.000
_cell.angle_alpha   90.00
_cell.angle_beta   90.00
_cell.angle_gamma   90.00
#
_symmetry.space_group_name_H-M   'P 1'
#
loop_
_entity.id
_entity.type
_entity.pdbx_description
1 polymer ?
#
loop_
_entity_poly.entity_id
_entity_poly.type
_entity_poly.pdbx_seq_one_letter_code
_entity_poly.pdbx_strand_id
1 'polypeptide(L)' 'VIGPLLETQAEIQLEESCVQFKVEVRCRRLNGTGYWSDWSMSYTSAVYNRK' A
#
# COMPACT_ATOMS: atom_id res chain seq x y z
N VAL A 1 13.49 0.81 25.15
CA VAL A 1 13.14 0.05 23.92
C VAL A 1 12.03 0.84 23.23
N ILE A 2 12.37 1.60 22.20
CA ILE A 2 11.38 2.32 21.39
C ILE A 2 10.91 1.30 20.35
N GLY A 3 9.73 0.71 20.55
CA GLY A 3 9.15 -0.23 19.58
C GLY A 3 8.91 0.47 18.23
N PRO A 4 9.00 -0.23 17.09
CA PRO A 4 8.77 0.39 15.80
C PRO A 4 7.33 0.92 15.75
N LEU A 5 7.15 2.15 15.26
CA LEU A 5 5.85 2.64 14.79
C LEU A 5 5.36 1.65 13.72
N LEU A 6 4.48 0.73 14.13
CA LEU A 6 3.77 -0.17 13.23
C LEU A 6 2.65 0.63 12.58
N GLU A 7 2.97 1.33 11.49
CA GLU A 7 1.93 1.81 10.58
C GLU A 7 1.44 0.59 9.78
N THR A 8 0.30 0.04 10.20
CA THR A 8 -0.30 -1.17 9.59
C THR A 8 -1.12 -0.84 8.34
N GLN A 9 -1.25 0.45 8.00
CA GLN A 9 -2.05 0.95 6.90
C GLN A 9 -1.32 2.09 6.17
N ALA A 10 -1.67 2.28 4.90
CA ALA A 10 -1.22 3.40 4.09
C ALA A 10 -2.39 3.84 3.20
N GLU A 11 -2.47 5.14 2.94
CA GLU A 11 -3.51 5.74 2.10
C GLU A 11 -2.86 6.42 0.89
N ILE A 12 -3.51 6.33 -0.26
CA ILE A 12 -3.09 7.02 -1.49
C ILE A 12 -4.25 7.89 -1.99
N GLN A 13 -3.94 9.14 -2.31
CA GLN A 13 -4.90 10.03 -2.95
C GLN A 13 -5.07 9.61 -4.42
N LEU A 14 -6.32 9.57 -4.89
CA LEU A 14 -6.66 9.20 -6.26
C LEU A 14 -7.20 10.43 -6.99
N GLU A 15 -6.59 10.79 -8.11
CA GLU A 15 -7.06 11.89 -8.96
C GLU A 15 -8.29 11.50 -9.79
N GLU A 16 -8.37 10.24 -10.21
CA GLU A 16 -9.43 9.73 -11.08
C GLU A 16 -10.41 8.87 -10.31
N SER A 17 -11.71 9.17 -10.44
CA SER A 17 -12.79 8.32 -9.92
C SER A 17 -13.37 7.44 -11.00
N CYS A 18 -13.96 6.31 -10.61
CA CYS A 18 -14.60 5.34 -11.49
C CYS A 18 -13.62 4.54 -12.38
N VAL A 19 -12.34 4.53 -12.02
CA VAL A 19 -11.30 3.67 -12.63
C VAL A 19 -11.02 2.47 -11.72
N GLN A 20 -10.65 1.33 -12.30
CA GLN A 20 -10.18 0.17 -11.55
C GLN A 20 -8.69 0.32 -11.24
N PHE A 21 -8.36 0.15 -9.96
CA PHE A 21 -6.99 0.19 -9.47
C PHE A 21 -6.55 -1.20 -9.03
N LYS A 22 -5.32 -1.56 -9.38
CA LYS A 22 -4.63 -2.75 -8.89
C LYS A 22 -3.77 -2.34 -7.70
N VAL A 23 -4.04 -2.92 -6.54
CA VAL A 23 -3.33 -2.66 -5.28
C VAL A 23 -2.45 -3.87 -4.95
N GLU A 24 -1.17 -3.60 -4.68
CA GLU A 24 -0.17 -4.59 -4.28
C GLU A 24 0.71 -3.98 -3.18
N VAL A 25 1.05 -4.79 -2.18
CA VAL A 25 1.86 -4.38 -1.03
C VAL A 25 3.16 -5.17 -1.02
N ARG A 26 4.27 -4.52 -0.68
CA ARG A 26 5.55 -5.19 -0.42
C ARG A 26 6.28 -4.54 0.74
N CYS A 27 7.12 -5.31 1.41
CA CYS A 27 7.84 -4.88 2.60
C CYS A 27 9.33 -4.76 2.34
N ARG A 28 10.00 -3.83 3.04
CA ARG A 28 11.46 -3.77 3.14
C ARG A 28 11.83 -3.45 4.58
N ARG A 29 13.00 -3.93 5.00
CA ARG A 29 13.58 -3.54 6.29
C ARG A 29 13.69 -2.02 6.38
N LEU A 30 13.19 -1.45 7.48
CA LEU A 30 13.27 -0.01 7.75
C LEU A 30 14.74 0.42 7.99
N ASN A 31 15.50 -0.43 8.67
CA ASN A 31 16.91 -0.19 9.01
C ASN A 31 17.82 -1.15 8.26
N GLY A 32 18.90 -0.61 7.69
CA GLY A 32 19.94 -1.37 6.99
C GLY A 32 19.67 -1.58 5.49
N THR A 33 20.65 -2.15 4.80
CA THR A 33 20.52 -2.55 3.41
C THR A 33 19.74 -3.86 3.31
N GLY A 34 18.89 -3.97 2.31
CA GLY A 34 18.06 -5.15 2.11
C GLY A 34 17.22 -5.05 0.85
N TYR A 35 16.84 -6.20 0.33
CA TYR A 35 15.92 -6.29 -0.80
C TYR A 35 14.48 -6.07 -0.33
N TRP A 36 13.62 -5.68 -1.26
CA TRP A 36 12.18 -5.74 -1.06
C TRP A 36 11.74 -7.20 -1.04
N SER A 37 10.65 -7.48 -0.32
CA SER A 37 9.94 -8.75 -0.48
C SER A 37 9.34 -8.83 -1.88
N ASP A 38 8.88 -10.03 -2.23
CA ASP A 38 7.91 -10.19 -3.30
C ASP A 38 6.65 -9.36 -3.00
N TRP A 39 5.93 -9.05 -4.07
CA TRP A 39 4.63 -8.38 -3.99
C TRP A 39 3.58 -9.32 -3.39
N SER A 40 2.61 -8.75 -2.68
CA SER A 40 1.42 -9.47 -2.25
C SER A 40 0.58 -9.92 -3.45
N MET A 41 -0.42 -10.75 -3.18
CA MET A 41 -1.47 -11.00 -4.16
C MET A 41 -2.14 -9.69 -4.54
N SER A 42 -2.43 -9.53 -5.83
CA SER A 42 -3.04 -8.33 -6.37
C SER A 42 -4.52 -8.25 -6.00
N TYR A 43 -4.96 -7.08 -5.53
CA TYR A 43 -6.37 -6.79 -5.33
C TYR A 43 -6.83 -5.72 -6.31
N THR A 44 -7.98 -5.92 -6.96
CA THR A 44 -8.56 -4.92 -7.87
C THR A 44 -9.74 -4.25 -7.18
N SER A 45 -9.72 -2.92 -7.11
CA SER A 45 -10.80 -2.13 -6.50
C SER A 45 -11.16 -0.95 -7.39
N ALA A 46 -12.44 -0.60 -7.44
CA ALA A 46 -12.91 0.63 -8.08
C ALA A 46 -13.39 1.60 -7.01
N VAL A 47 -12.84 2.82 -7.01
CA VAL A 47 -13.28 3.88 -6.10
C VAL A 47 -14.26 4.78 -6.85
N TYR A 48 -15.45 4.95 -6.29
CA TYR A 48 -16.51 5.79 -6.83
C TYR A 48 -16.69 7.01 -5.92
N ASN A 49 -16.76 8.19 -6.50
CA ASN A 49 -17.18 9.37 -5.77
C ASN A 49 -18.69 9.23 -5.46
N ARG A 50 -19.05 9.18 -4.18
CA ARG A 50 -20.45 9.43 -3.80
C ARG A 50 -20.69 10.93 -3.94
N LYS A 51 -21.62 11.30 -4.82
CA LYS A 51 -22.20 12.64 -4.88
C LYS A 51 -22.96 12.96 -3.60
#